data_AF-A0A1T5BCW9-F1
#
_entry.id   AF-A0A1T5BCW9-F1
#
_cell.length_a   1.000
_cell.length_b   1.000
_cell.length_c   1.000
_cell.angle_alpha   90.00
_cell.angle_beta   90.00
_cell.angle_gamma   90.00
#
_symmetry.space_group_name_H-M   'P 1'
#
loop_
_entity.id
_entity.type
_entity.pdbx_description
1 polymer ?
#
loop_
_entity_poly.entity_id
_entity_poly.type
_entity_poly.pdbx_seq_one_letter_code
_entity_poly.pdbx_strand_id
1 'polypeptide(L)'
;MSKDILDAAEEHFFRSGLKFEYGRPDMRHSNSRGNHLIDSSRTEQDLDGDGYRGVDCSSFVWRGMKNAGYDVGDQPFSTHTLYNGKHTTAYAEKHFDVISKTDAGKTPGDLQPGDVLMLKSKHGSDQHVAIFKGYDAEGHIQFIGSQTSTGPAPVTIMPDKFWGKDMEIVGALRAKPEFRTHEPVHGKARADTAAPVATHAKAEPSHAVAKAANTPTDHPDTLSKGDESTKVTALQESLSRLGYKDENGHAIKPDGHFGEHTKAAVEKFQRAHGLEADGIVGKATMQALHTATPRLDSAAHPAHPVFQTARDAVHRLDAQHQRTPDVQSDQIAGVLTGKAIAQGMTRVDHAVLNEDASKVYAVQGELNSPFKQVAEASTQQAANTSLEESGKQALQASAQQSQLATNVPTQATPSHAPSQTA
;
A
#
# COMPACT_ATOMS: atom_id res chain seq x y z
N MET A 1 -7.85 27.58 -18.05
CA MET A 1 -9.11 26.80 -18.09
C MET A 1 -8.83 25.31 -17.98
N SER A 2 -8.30 24.60 -19.00
CA SER A 2 -7.96 23.17 -18.78
C SER A 2 -6.93 23.00 -17.64
N LYS A 3 -5.87 23.82 -17.64
CA LYS A 3 -4.78 23.81 -16.64
C LYS A 3 -5.25 23.93 -15.19
N ASP A 4 -6.43 24.51 -14.95
CA ASP A 4 -7.03 24.66 -13.63
C ASP A 4 -7.21 23.30 -12.92
N ILE A 5 -7.50 22.22 -13.66
CA ILE A 5 -7.60 20.84 -13.13
C ILE A 5 -6.23 20.32 -12.71
N LEU A 6 -5.20 20.54 -13.53
CA LEU A 6 -3.81 20.18 -13.23
C LEU A 6 -3.29 20.95 -12.01
N ASP A 7 -3.55 22.26 -11.94
CA ASP A 7 -3.06 23.12 -10.87
C ASP A 7 -3.74 22.79 -9.53
N ALA A 8 -5.06 22.54 -9.55
CA ALA A 8 -5.80 22.09 -8.37
C ALA A 8 -5.35 20.70 -7.89
N ALA A 9 -4.95 19.80 -8.79
CA ALA A 9 -4.39 18.50 -8.45
C ALA A 9 -2.93 18.61 -7.95
N GLU A 10 -2.08 19.41 -8.58
CA GLU A 10 -0.71 19.66 -8.13
C GLU A 10 -0.69 20.28 -6.72
N GLU A 11 -1.56 21.26 -6.47
CA GLU A 11 -1.65 21.90 -5.16
C GLU A 11 -2.13 20.90 -4.09
N HIS A 12 -3.21 20.17 -4.36
CA HIS A 12 -3.82 19.26 -3.40
C HIS A 12 -2.96 18.03 -3.09
N PHE A 13 -2.36 17.40 -4.10
CA PHE A 13 -1.64 16.13 -3.93
C PHE A 13 -0.14 16.29 -3.68
N PHE A 14 0.47 17.44 -3.98
CA PHE A 14 1.92 17.63 -3.86
C PHE A 14 2.35 18.85 -3.02
N ARG A 15 1.49 19.84 -2.78
CA ARG A 15 1.84 21.07 -2.03
C ARG A 15 1.07 21.27 -0.73
N SER A 16 -0.05 20.58 -0.54
CA SER A 16 -0.86 20.59 0.69
C SER A 16 -0.12 20.06 1.93
N GLY A 17 1.01 19.36 1.76
CA GLY A 17 1.72 18.66 2.83
C GLY A 17 1.05 17.35 3.27
N LEU A 18 -0.09 16.98 2.68
CA LEU A 18 -0.73 15.69 2.87
C LEU A 18 0.05 14.61 2.11
N LYS A 19 0.11 13.40 2.67
CA LYS A 19 0.70 12.23 2.01
C LYS A 19 -0.42 11.35 1.45
N PHE A 20 -0.13 10.70 0.33
CA PHE A 20 -1.10 9.88 -0.40
C PHE A 20 -0.48 8.58 -0.88
N GLU A 21 -1.28 7.52 -0.98
CA GLU A 21 -0.88 6.20 -1.46
C GLU A 21 -1.94 5.55 -2.37
N TYR A 22 -1.52 4.64 -3.23
CA TYR A 22 -2.40 4.03 -4.24
C TYR A 22 -3.03 2.72 -3.79
N GLY A 23 -4.35 2.73 -3.61
CA GLY A 23 -5.18 1.55 -3.46
C GLY A 23 -5.04 0.88 -2.09
N ARG A 24 -6.04 1.11 -1.23
CA ARG A 24 -6.24 0.49 0.08
C ARG A 24 -7.08 -0.79 -0.07
N PRO A 25 -6.50 -2.01 -0.02
CA PRO A 25 -7.28 -3.25 -0.01
C PRO A 25 -8.04 -3.49 1.31
N ASP A 26 -7.86 -2.61 2.29
CA ASP A 26 -8.08 -2.81 3.72
C ASP A 26 -9.27 -2.02 4.28
N MET A 27 -10.48 -2.19 3.71
CA MET A 27 -11.74 -1.79 4.37
C MET A 27 -12.88 -2.79 4.13
N ARG A 28 -13.46 -3.28 5.23
CA ARG A 28 -14.73 -4.03 5.27
C ARG A 28 -15.86 -3.09 5.69
N HIS A 29 -16.91 -2.97 4.87
CA HIS A 29 -18.19 -2.41 5.30
C HIS A 29 -19.35 -3.38 5.04
N SER A 30 -20.15 -3.62 6.08
CA SER A 30 -21.57 -3.99 6.04
C SER A 30 -22.31 -2.95 6.91
N ASN A 31 -23.59 -2.59 6.78
CA ASN A 31 -24.75 -3.02 5.98
C ASN A 31 -25.44 -1.76 5.40
N SER A 32 -26.50 -1.77 4.58
CA SER A 32 -27.46 -2.82 4.19
C SER A 32 -28.07 -2.54 2.81
N ARG A 33 -28.89 -3.48 2.30
CA ARG A 33 -29.71 -3.42 1.07
C ARG A 33 -28.95 -3.09 -0.24
N GLY A 34 -28.64 -4.15 -1.00
CA GLY A 34 -28.34 -4.05 -2.44
C GLY A 34 -26.84 -4.08 -2.78
N ASN A 35 -26.48 -4.93 -3.75
CA ASN A 35 -25.10 -5.10 -4.22
C ASN A 35 -24.54 -3.81 -4.84
N HIS A 36 -23.60 -3.16 -4.17
CA HIS A 36 -22.49 -2.43 -4.81
C HIS A 36 -21.26 -2.46 -3.89
N LEU A 37 -20.18 -3.09 -4.35
CA LEU A 37 -18.86 -2.99 -3.72
C LEU A 37 -18.26 -1.62 -4.06
N ILE A 38 -18.28 -0.70 -3.10
CA ILE A 38 -17.58 0.59 -3.23
C ILE A 38 -16.19 0.41 -2.62
N ASP A 39 -15.18 0.41 -3.49
CA ASP A 39 -13.79 0.57 -3.09
C ASP A 39 -13.65 1.92 -2.36
N SER A 40 -13.27 1.84 -1.08
CA SER A 40 -13.21 2.98 -0.17
C SER A 40 -11.81 3.59 -0.05
N SER A 41 -10.82 3.02 -0.76
CA SER A 41 -9.49 3.61 -0.99
C SER A 41 -9.51 4.96 -1.73
N ARG A 42 -10.69 5.43 -2.09
CA ARG A 42 -10.95 6.52 -3.04
C ARG A 42 -11.35 7.82 -2.33
N THR A 43 -11.31 7.83 -1.00
CA THR A 43 -11.92 8.86 -0.15
C THR A 43 -10.93 9.84 0.48
N GLU A 44 -9.63 9.65 0.27
CA GLU A 44 -8.55 10.48 0.83
C GLU A 44 -8.59 10.59 2.36
N GLN A 45 -9.12 9.55 3.01
CA GLN A 45 -9.15 9.42 4.46
C GLN A 45 -7.93 8.61 4.92
N ASP A 46 -7.34 9.06 6.02
CA ASP A 46 -6.33 8.36 6.80
C ASP A 46 -7.12 7.63 7.90
N LEU A 47 -7.38 6.34 7.70
CA LEU A 47 -8.34 5.55 8.51
C LEU A 47 -7.65 4.59 9.49
N ASP A 48 -6.36 4.35 9.29
CA ASP A 48 -5.47 3.60 10.17
C ASP A 48 -4.49 4.49 10.96
N GLY A 49 -4.38 5.78 10.63
CA GLY A 49 -3.60 6.77 11.37
C GLY A 49 -2.12 6.78 11.04
N ASP A 50 -1.73 6.29 9.84
CA ASP A 50 -0.33 6.22 9.40
C ASP A 50 0.17 7.54 8.75
N GLY A 51 -0.74 8.50 8.54
CA GLY A 51 -0.48 9.79 7.92
C GLY A 51 -0.61 9.81 6.40
N TYR A 52 -0.93 8.68 5.76
CA TYR A 52 -1.17 8.55 4.33
C TYR A 52 -2.67 8.43 4.05
N ARG A 53 -3.06 8.92 2.87
CA ARG A 53 -4.46 8.97 2.43
C ARG A 53 -4.62 8.14 1.16
N GLY A 54 -5.52 7.18 1.20
CA GLY A 54 -5.84 6.38 0.02
C GLY A 54 -6.35 7.24 -1.14
N VAL A 55 -5.74 7.08 -2.31
CA VAL A 55 -6.22 7.67 -3.57
C VAL A 55 -5.95 6.74 -4.76
N ASP A 56 -7.01 6.38 -5.50
CA ASP A 56 -6.91 5.68 -6.78
C ASP A 56 -6.82 6.67 -7.97
N CYS A 57 -6.55 6.15 -9.17
CA CYS A 57 -6.38 7.00 -10.36
C CYS A 57 -7.64 7.83 -10.68
N SER A 58 -8.84 7.30 -10.41
CA SER A 58 -10.09 8.01 -10.64
C SER A 58 -10.42 9.07 -9.57
N SER A 59 -10.17 8.81 -8.29
CA SER A 59 -10.35 9.79 -7.20
C SER A 59 -9.33 10.92 -7.29
N PHE A 60 -8.10 10.64 -7.73
CA PHE A 60 -7.11 11.65 -8.08
C PHE A 60 -7.66 12.65 -9.13
N VAL A 61 -8.17 12.16 -10.26
CA VAL A 61 -8.76 13.04 -11.30
C VAL A 61 -10.01 13.75 -10.77
N TRP A 62 -10.91 13.04 -10.09
CA TRP A 62 -12.12 13.60 -9.51
C TRP A 62 -11.82 14.75 -8.53
N ARG A 63 -10.83 14.59 -7.64
CA ARG A 63 -10.41 15.63 -6.69
C ARG A 63 -9.84 16.85 -7.41
N GLY A 64 -8.99 16.65 -8.42
CA GLY A 64 -8.48 17.74 -9.26
C GLY A 64 -9.61 18.55 -9.90
N MET A 65 -10.61 17.85 -10.46
CA MET A 65 -11.79 18.50 -11.04
C MET A 65 -12.68 19.21 -10.02
N LYS A 66 -12.97 18.59 -8.87
CA LYS A 66 -13.80 19.17 -7.81
C LYS A 66 -13.13 20.42 -7.22
N ASN A 67 -11.83 20.35 -6.93
CA ASN A 67 -11.06 21.49 -6.42
C ASN A 67 -10.88 22.60 -7.47
N ALA A 68 -10.87 22.26 -8.77
CA ALA A 68 -10.90 23.25 -9.85
C ALA A 68 -12.29 23.90 -10.06
N GLY A 69 -13.34 23.36 -9.42
CA GLY A 69 -14.69 23.92 -9.39
C GLY A 69 -15.67 23.36 -10.42
N TYR A 70 -15.41 22.15 -10.94
CA TYR A 70 -16.31 21.43 -11.83
C TYR A 70 -17.33 20.58 -11.05
N ASP A 71 -18.57 20.48 -11.54
CA ASP A 71 -19.66 19.75 -10.88
C ASP A 71 -19.60 18.22 -11.10
N VAL A 72 -18.49 17.61 -10.67
CA VAL A 72 -18.25 16.16 -10.76
C VAL A 72 -19.00 15.34 -9.69
N GLY A 73 -20.09 15.87 -9.13
CA GLY A 73 -20.81 15.28 -8.00
C GLY A 73 -19.95 15.17 -6.74
N ASP A 74 -20.48 14.49 -5.72
CA ASP A 74 -19.82 14.39 -4.39
C ASP A 74 -19.09 13.06 -4.15
N GLN A 75 -19.00 12.20 -5.17
CA GLN A 75 -18.35 10.88 -5.09
C GLN A 75 -17.46 10.64 -6.32
N PRO A 76 -16.28 9.99 -6.16
CA PRO A 76 -15.40 9.63 -7.27
C PRO A 76 -16.07 8.75 -8.33
N PHE A 77 -16.18 9.27 -9.56
CA PHE A 77 -16.59 8.50 -10.74
C PHE A 77 -15.61 7.33 -10.98
N SER A 78 -16.03 6.24 -11.60
CA SER A 78 -15.13 5.15 -11.96
C SER A 78 -14.54 5.36 -13.36
N THR A 79 -13.35 4.82 -13.66
CA THR A 79 -12.71 4.93 -15.00
C THR A 79 -13.67 4.60 -16.15
N HIS A 80 -14.46 3.54 -16.00
CA HIS A 80 -15.45 3.09 -16.98
C HIS A 80 -16.67 4.02 -17.17
N THR A 81 -16.93 4.97 -16.26
CA THR A 81 -18.09 5.88 -16.34
C THR A 81 -17.84 7.16 -17.14
N LEU A 82 -16.59 7.50 -17.44
CA LEU A 82 -16.27 8.65 -18.29
C LEU A 82 -16.16 8.25 -19.77
N TYR A 83 -15.16 7.44 -20.13
CA TYR A 83 -14.90 7.09 -21.53
C TYR A 83 -14.07 5.80 -21.63
N ASN A 84 -14.55 4.82 -22.39
CA ASN A 84 -13.88 3.51 -22.49
C ASN A 84 -13.08 3.32 -23.80
N GLY A 85 -12.89 4.37 -24.60
CA GLY A 85 -12.21 4.32 -25.90
C GLY A 85 -13.11 3.92 -27.08
N LYS A 86 -14.38 3.53 -26.85
CA LYS A 86 -15.35 3.17 -27.90
C LYS A 86 -16.72 3.84 -27.73
N HIS A 87 -17.13 4.05 -26.48
CA HIS A 87 -18.38 4.71 -26.13
C HIS A 87 -18.09 5.85 -25.15
N THR A 88 -18.57 7.03 -25.51
CA THR A 88 -18.71 8.16 -24.59
C THR A 88 -20.01 7.98 -23.82
N THR A 89 -20.01 8.26 -22.52
CA THR A 89 -21.26 8.29 -21.75
C THR A 89 -21.97 9.61 -21.98
N ALA A 90 -23.30 9.65 -21.88
CA ALA A 90 -24.07 10.89 -22.02
C ALA A 90 -23.63 11.98 -21.01
N TYR A 91 -23.04 11.58 -19.88
CA TYR A 91 -22.40 12.49 -18.94
C TYR A 91 -21.13 13.12 -19.52
N ALA A 92 -20.23 12.31 -20.09
CA ALA A 92 -19.01 12.80 -20.72
C ALA A 92 -19.32 13.64 -21.97
N GLU A 93 -20.26 13.24 -22.83
CA GLU A 93 -20.69 14.04 -24.01
C GLU A 93 -21.23 15.42 -23.62
N LYS A 94 -21.99 15.48 -22.51
CA LYS A 94 -22.56 16.73 -22.00
C LYS A 94 -21.47 17.66 -21.44
N HIS A 95 -20.59 17.14 -20.58
CA HIS A 95 -19.70 17.95 -19.75
C HIS A 95 -18.25 18.09 -20.26
N PHE A 96 -17.86 17.32 -21.27
CA PHE A 96 -16.50 17.29 -21.81
C PHE A 96 -16.50 17.34 -23.34
N ASP A 97 -15.44 17.89 -23.91
CA ASP A 97 -15.08 17.69 -25.32
C ASP A 97 -14.22 16.41 -25.42
N VAL A 98 -14.65 15.48 -26.28
CA VAL A 98 -13.96 14.19 -26.47
C VAL A 98 -12.87 14.34 -27.51
N ILE A 99 -11.63 14.13 -27.10
CA ILE A 99 -10.45 14.10 -27.98
C ILE A 99 -10.24 12.65 -28.41
N SER A 100 -10.25 12.40 -29.72
CA SER A 100 -10.16 11.05 -30.26
C SER A 100 -8.82 10.36 -29.94
N LYS A 101 -8.76 9.03 -30.01
CA LYS A 101 -7.49 8.27 -29.91
C LYS A 101 -6.43 8.82 -30.86
N THR A 102 -6.81 9.18 -32.08
CA THR A 102 -5.91 9.69 -33.12
C THR A 102 -5.34 11.05 -32.73
N ASP A 103 -6.16 11.94 -32.16
CA ASP A 103 -5.74 13.31 -31.82
C ASP A 103 -4.98 13.35 -30.48
N ALA A 104 -5.41 12.58 -29.49
CA ALA A 104 -4.72 12.41 -28.21
C ALA A 104 -3.40 11.65 -28.33
N GLY A 105 -3.22 10.87 -29.41
CA GLY A 105 -1.97 10.17 -29.72
C GLY A 105 -0.93 11.01 -30.48
N LYS A 106 -1.25 12.24 -30.90
CA LYS A 106 -0.29 13.13 -31.56
C LYS A 106 0.75 13.64 -30.57
N THR A 107 2.02 13.60 -30.98
CA THR A 107 3.19 13.99 -30.18
C THR A 107 4.15 14.84 -31.02
N PRO A 108 4.20 16.17 -30.84
CA PRO A 108 3.25 17.00 -30.08
C PRO A 108 1.85 17.00 -30.70
N GLY A 109 0.82 17.33 -29.92
CA GLY A 109 -0.59 17.23 -30.31
C GLY A 109 -1.49 18.25 -29.63
N ASP A 110 -2.79 18.13 -29.88
CA ASP A 110 -3.80 19.12 -29.50
C ASP A 110 -4.21 19.04 -28.00
N LEU A 111 -3.55 18.21 -27.20
CA LEU A 111 -3.76 18.07 -25.76
C LEU A 111 -3.32 19.32 -25.00
N GLN A 112 -4.10 19.70 -24.00
CA GLN A 112 -3.84 20.86 -23.12
C GLN A 112 -3.61 20.38 -21.69
N PRO A 113 -2.67 21.00 -20.94
CA PRO A 113 -2.47 20.70 -19.52
C PRO A 113 -3.80 20.72 -18.78
N GLY A 114 -4.13 19.66 -18.03
CA GLY A 114 -5.41 19.47 -17.36
C GLY A 114 -6.42 18.56 -18.07
N ASP A 115 -6.21 18.22 -19.34
CA ASP A 115 -7.05 17.24 -20.03
C ASP A 115 -6.93 15.85 -19.38
N VAL A 116 -8.03 15.13 -19.24
CA VAL A 116 -8.04 13.78 -18.65
C VAL A 116 -7.65 12.76 -19.71
N LEU A 117 -6.46 12.17 -19.59
CA LEU A 117 -6.01 11.08 -20.43
C LEU A 117 -6.72 9.79 -20.07
N MET A 118 -7.16 9.06 -21.09
CA MET A 118 -7.76 7.74 -20.96
C MET A 118 -6.79 6.71 -21.53
N LEU A 119 -6.29 5.82 -20.68
CA LEU A 119 -5.32 4.78 -21.05
C LEU A 119 -5.91 3.38 -20.83
N LYS A 120 -5.41 2.41 -21.59
CA LYS A 120 -5.81 0.99 -21.50
C LYS A 120 -4.59 0.07 -21.63
N SER A 121 -4.60 -1.05 -20.90
CA SER A 121 -3.63 -2.13 -21.12
C SER A 121 -3.78 -2.74 -22.52
N LYS A 122 -2.65 -2.92 -23.22
CA LYS A 122 -2.59 -3.66 -24.50
C LYS A 122 -2.78 -5.17 -24.33
N HIS A 123 -2.62 -5.67 -23.09
CA HIS A 123 -2.63 -7.09 -22.76
C HIS A 123 -3.85 -7.51 -21.93
N GLY A 124 -4.84 -6.63 -21.74
CA GLY A 124 -6.03 -6.92 -20.92
C GLY A 124 -7.21 -5.97 -21.15
N SER A 125 -8.16 -6.01 -20.22
CA SER A 125 -9.31 -5.10 -20.16
C SER A 125 -9.05 -3.83 -19.36
N ASP A 126 -7.96 -3.78 -18.60
CA ASP A 126 -7.72 -2.77 -17.56
C ASP A 126 -7.58 -1.36 -18.14
N GLN A 127 -8.22 -0.40 -17.47
CA GLN A 127 -8.25 1.01 -17.84
C GLN A 127 -7.68 1.87 -16.73
N HIS A 128 -6.98 2.94 -17.12
CA HIS A 128 -6.34 3.89 -16.24
C HIS A 128 -6.66 5.31 -16.69
N VAL A 129 -6.68 6.25 -15.76
CA VAL A 129 -6.92 7.67 -16.04
C VAL A 129 -5.85 8.54 -15.39
N ALA A 130 -5.49 9.62 -16.07
CA ALA A 130 -4.44 10.54 -15.63
C ALA A 130 -4.77 11.98 -16.06
N ILE A 131 -4.11 12.96 -15.45
CA ILE A 131 -4.20 14.37 -15.87
C ILE A 131 -2.99 14.67 -16.76
N PHE A 132 -3.23 15.07 -18.01
CA PHE A 132 -2.17 15.49 -18.92
C PHE A 132 -1.44 16.73 -18.37
N LYS A 133 -0.10 16.70 -18.37
CA LYS A 133 0.74 17.78 -17.85
C LYS A 133 1.34 18.63 -18.97
N GLY A 134 1.75 18.01 -20.07
CA GLY A 134 2.44 18.67 -21.18
C GLY A 134 3.20 17.67 -22.03
N TYR A 135 4.12 18.18 -22.85
CA TYR A 135 5.10 17.39 -23.58
C TYR A 135 6.51 17.70 -23.05
N ASP A 136 7.43 16.74 -23.10
CA ASP A 136 8.87 17.01 -22.89
C ASP A 136 9.51 17.65 -24.13
N ALA A 137 10.83 17.88 -24.10
CA ALA A 137 11.54 18.53 -25.21
C ALA A 137 11.58 17.66 -26.48
N GLU A 138 11.46 16.35 -26.32
CA GLU A 138 11.44 15.32 -27.35
C GLU A 138 10.01 15.08 -27.90
N GLY A 139 8.99 15.66 -27.26
CA GLY A 139 7.58 15.56 -27.64
C GLY A 139 6.83 14.40 -27.01
N HIS A 140 7.40 13.67 -26.04
CA HIS A 140 6.71 12.62 -25.31
C HIS A 140 5.67 13.21 -24.35
N ILE A 141 4.55 12.49 -24.20
CA ILE A 141 3.47 12.89 -23.29
C ILE A 141 3.94 12.79 -21.84
N GLN A 142 3.82 13.89 -21.10
CA GLN A 142 3.91 13.94 -19.65
C GLN A 142 2.51 14.02 -19.04
N PHE A 143 2.29 13.26 -17.95
CA PHE A 143 1.05 13.28 -17.20
C PHE A 143 1.29 13.11 -15.70
N ILE A 144 0.28 13.40 -14.88
CA ILE A 144 0.24 12.99 -13.47
C ILE A 144 -0.81 11.90 -13.33
N GLY A 145 -0.42 10.77 -12.75
CA GLY A 145 -1.30 9.62 -12.51
C GLY A 145 -0.80 8.85 -11.29
N SER A 146 -1.67 8.02 -10.71
CA SER A 146 -1.31 7.25 -9.53
C SER A 146 -0.70 5.92 -9.95
N GLN A 147 0.53 5.64 -9.51
CA GLN A 147 1.29 4.46 -9.96
C GLN A 147 1.33 3.41 -8.85
N THR A 148 1.10 2.15 -9.21
CA THR A 148 1.03 0.98 -8.31
C THR A 148 1.94 1.09 -7.08
N SER A 149 1.32 1.11 -5.89
CA SER A 149 1.90 1.26 -4.54
C SER A 149 2.51 2.61 -4.13
N THR A 150 2.35 3.68 -4.93
CA THR A 150 2.73 5.05 -4.53
C THR A 150 1.60 6.03 -4.87
N GLY A 151 1.49 7.15 -4.15
CA GLY A 151 0.54 8.21 -4.47
C GLY A 151 0.72 8.82 -5.87
N PRO A 152 -0.08 9.84 -6.23
CA PRO A 152 0.00 10.49 -7.52
C PRO A 152 1.42 10.95 -7.84
N ALA A 153 1.90 10.66 -9.05
CA ALA A 153 3.27 10.93 -9.47
C ALA A 153 3.33 11.45 -10.92
N PRO A 154 4.32 12.29 -11.26
CA PRO A 154 4.58 12.66 -12.65
C PRO A 154 5.16 11.47 -13.43
N VAL A 155 4.71 11.31 -14.67
CA VAL A 155 5.08 10.22 -15.58
C VAL A 155 5.39 10.80 -16.96
N THR A 156 6.38 10.23 -17.65
CA THR A 156 6.64 10.49 -19.08
C THR A 156 6.46 9.20 -19.87
N ILE A 157 5.68 9.23 -20.95
CA ILE A 157 5.42 8.06 -21.80
C ILE A 157 6.62 7.81 -22.72
N MET A 158 7.55 7.01 -22.23
CA MET A 158 8.71 6.53 -22.99
C MET A 158 8.36 5.22 -23.74
N PRO A 159 8.70 5.07 -25.04
CA PRO A 159 8.31 3.90 -25.84
C PRO A 159 8.80 2.54 -25.31
N ASP A 160 9.94 2.52 -24.61
CA ASP A 160 10.57 1.31 -24.06
C ASP A 160 10.10 0.98 -22.63
N LYS A 161 9.43 1.91 -21.95
CA LYS A 161 8.93 1.75 -20.57
C LYS A 161 7.47 1.31 -20.56
N PHE A 162 7.01 0.80 -19.42
CA PHE A 162 5.65 0.28 -19.19
C PHE A 162 4.53 1.12 -19.85
N TRP A 163 4.56 2.44 -19.69
CA TRP A 163 3.52 3.33 -20.21
C TRP A 163 3.49 3.48 -21.73
N GLY A 164 4.61 3.31 -22.44
CA GLY A 164 4.64 3.28 -23.91
C GLY A 164 4.54 1.86 -24.48
N LYS A 165 5.10 0.88 -23.76
CA LYS A 165 5.17 -0.53 -24.15
C LYS A 165 3.87 -1.28 -23.92
N ASP A 166 3.33 -1.23 -22.71
CA ASP A 166 2.25 -2.12 -22.24
C ASP A 166 0.89 -1.40 -22.13
N MET A 167 0.88 -0.06 -22.09
CA MET A 167 -0.32 0.79 -22.11
C MET A 167 -0.51 1.51 -23.45
N GLU A 168 -1.76 1.75 -23.84
CA GLU A 168 -2.13 2.60 -24.97
C GLU A 168 -3.05 3.75 -24.54
N ILE A 169 -2.87 4.93 -25.12
CA ILE A 169 -3.86 6.01 -25.03
C ILE A 169 -5.05 5.63 -25.92
N VAL A 170 -6.26 5.74 -25.39
CA VAL A 170 -7.51 5.48 -26.13
C VAL A 170 -8.34 6.74 -26.41
N GLY A 171 -7.91 7.89 -25.87
CA GLY A 171 -8.49 9.21 -26.08
C GLY A 171 -8.19 10.12 -24.89
N ALA A 172 -8.76 11.32 -24.91
CA ALA A 172 -8.75 12.22 -23.76
C ALA A 172 -10.05 13.01 -23.64
N LEU A 173 -10.32 13.58 -22.46
CA LEU A 173 -11.51 14.39 -22.19
C LEU A 173 -11.09 15.78 -21.68
N ARG A 174 -11.55 16.83 -22.34
CA ARG A 174 -11.34 18.22 -21.91
C ARG A 174 -12.62 18.75 -21.26
N ALA A 175 -12.55 19.20 -20.02
CA ALA A 175 -13.73 19.71 -19.32
C ALA A 175 -14.22 21.04 -19.91
N LYS A 176 -15.51 21.14 -20.23
CA LYS A 176 -16.10 22.36 -20.81
C LYS A 176 -16.20 23.48 -19.78
N PRO A 177 -16.01 24.76 -20.15
CA PRO A 177 -16.15 25.89 -19.22
C PRO A 177 -17.52 25.94 -18.51
N GLU A 178 -18.61 25.62 -19.22
CA GLU A 178 -19.99 25.61 -18.68
C GLU A 178 -20.21 24.58 -17.57
N PHE A 179 -19.27 23.65 -17.37
CA PHE A 179 -19.32 22.64 -16.31
C PHE A 179 -18.77 23.15 -14.97
N ARG A 180 -18.20 24.36 -14.95
CA ARG A 180 -17.66 25.00 -13.74
C ARG A 180 -18.76 25.74 -12.97
N THR A 181 -18.91 25.42 -11.69
CA THR A 181 -19.89 26.05 -10.78
C THR A 181 -19.27 27.02 -9.78
N HIS A 182 -17.95 26.97 -9.56
CA HIS A 182 -17.23 27.95 -8.75
C HIS A 182 -15.76 28.15 -9.18
N GLU A 183 -15.12 29.22 -8.68
CA GLU A 183 -13.68 29.45 -8.84
C GLU A 183 -12.84 28.36 -8.14
N PRO A 184 -11.60 28.10 -8.57
CA PRO A 184 -10.81 26.99 -8.03
C PRO A 184 -10.45 27.25 -6.57
N VAL A 185 -10.61 26.24 -5.72
CA VAL A 185 -10.48 26.34 -4.25
C VAL A 185 -9.07 26.73 -3.81
N HIS A 186 -8.07 26.42 -4.64
CA HIS A 186 -6.70 26.90 -4.48
C HIS A 186 -6.24 27.60 -5.75
N GLY A 187 -5.90 28.89 -5.63
CA GLY A 187 -5.34 29.68 -6.72
C GLY A 187 -5.70 31.16 -6.67
N LYS A 188 -4.87 31.97 -6.00
CA LYS A 188 -4.61 33.32 -6.51
C LYS A 188 -3.34 33.24 -7.34
N ALA A 189 -3.50 33.43 -8.65
CA ALA A 189 -2.41 33.37 -9.61
C ALA A 189 -1.28 34.35 -9.28
N ARG A 190 -0.06 33.99 -9.68
CA ARG A 190 0.98 34.97 -10.00
C ARG A 190 1.58 34.62 -11.35
N ALA A 191 1.51 35.58 -12.26
CA ALA A 191 1.94 35.43 -13.65
C ALA A 191 3.46 35.56 -13.80
N ASP A 192 3.96 34.95 -14.87
CA ASP A 192 5.14 35.23 -15.67
C ASP A 192 6.21 36.20 -15.11
N THR A 193 7.43 35.69 -14.94
CA THR A 193 8.62 36.38 -15.47
C THR A 193 9.66 35.36 -15.96
N ALA A 194 10.33 35.68 -17.08
CA ALA A 194 11.33 34.83 -17.73
C ALA A 194 12.70 34.80 -17.02
N ALA A 195 13.57 33.88 -17.47
CA ALA A 195 14.94 33.68 -17.00
C ALA A 195 15.89 34.87 -17.24
N PRO A 196 17.16 34.78 -16.78
CA PRO A 196 18.19 34.52 -17.79
C PRO A 196 19.26 33.47 -17.41
N VAL A 197 20.04 33.12 -18.44
CA VAL A 197 21.09 32.09 -18.51
C VAL A 197 22.43 32.57 -17.92
N ALA A 198 23.23 31.63 -17.41
CA ALA A 198 24.70 31.77 -17.35
C ALA A 198 25.39 30.42 -17.67
N THR A 199 26.49 30.44 -18.41
CA THR A 199 27.16 29.26 -18.99
C THR A 199 28.69 29.29 -18.84
N HIS A 200 29.31 28.08 -18.82
CA HIS A 200 30.76 27.80 -18.89
C HIS A 200 31.59 28.13 -17.61
N ALA A 201 32.73 27.49 -17.31
CA ALA A 201 33.65 26.69 -18.14
C ALA A 201 34.33 25.48 -17.42
N LYS A 202 35.26 24.81 -18.11
CA LYS A 202 35.83 23.45 -17.88
C LYS A 202 37.36 23.47 -17.67
N ALA A 203 37.94 22.55 -16.87
CA ALA A 203 39.24 21.86 -17.13
C ALA A 203 39.65 20.80 -16.06
N GLU A 204 40.21 19.67 -16.53
CA GLU A 204 40.95 18.61 -15.79
C GLU A 204 42.49 18.74 -16.12
N PRO A 205 43.47 17.80 -15.90
CA PRO A 205 43.44 16.38 -15.42
C PRO A 205 44.67 15.82 -14.61
N SER A 206 44.70 14.49 -14.43
CA SER A 206 45.88 13.58 -14.18
C SER A 206 46.38 13.45 -12.71
N HIS A 207 46.69 12.27 -12.15
CA HIS A 207 47.30 11.04 -12.70
C HIS A 207 46.67 9.71 -12.23
N ALA A 208 46.98 8.62 -12.97
CA ALA A 208 46.47 7.26 -12.76
C ALA A 208 47.56 6.22 -12.42
N VAL A 209 47.15 5.09 -11.82
CA VAL A 209 47.72 3.74 -12.08
C VAL A 209 46.58 2.72 -12.01
N ALA A 210 46.55 1.75 -12.92
CA ALA A 210 45.49 0.73 -13.00
C ALA A 210 46.06 -0.70 -12.98
N LYS A 211 45.33 -1.66 -12.40
CA LYS A 211 45.25 -3.03 -12.94
C LYS A 211 43.99 -3.81 -12.49
N ALA A 212 43.24 -4.23 -13.51
CA ALA A 212 42.21 -5.28 -13.62
C ALA A 212 42.18 -6.44 -12.59
N ALA A 213 41.06 -7.16 -12.39
CA ALA A 213 39.65 -6.93 -12.79
C ALA A 213 38.73 -7.98 -12.14
N ASN A 214 37.50 -7.59 -11.79
CA ASN A 214 36.30 -8.36 -12.11
C ASN A 214 35.12 -7.37 -12.21
N THR A 215 34.29 -7.54 -13.23
CA THR A 215 33.35 -6.52 -13.71
C THR A 215 32.15 -6.36 -12.76
N PRO A 216 31.75 -5.13 -12.37
CA PRO A 216 30.39 -4.91 -11.90
C PRO A 216 29.45 -5.15 -13.08
N THR A 217 28.58 -6.15 -12.98
CA THR A 217 27.50 -6.33 -13.94
C THR A 217 26.49 -5.22 -13.74
N ASP A 218 26.47 -4.28 -14.69
CA ASP A 218 25.48 -3.21 -14.77
C ASP A 218 24.08 -3.84 -14.93
N HIS A 219 23.32 -3.85 -13.84
CA HIS A 219 21.98 -4.41 -13.75
C HIS A 219 21.02 -3.27 -13.40
N PRO A 220 20.36 -2.64 -14.40
CA PRO A 220 19.60 -1.40 -14.21
C PRO A 220 18.35 -1.52 -13.31
N ASP A 221 18.06 -2.73 -12.80
CA ASP A 221 16.90 -3.09 -11.98
C ASP A 221 17.26 -3.70 -10.60
N THR A 222 18.53 -3.68 -10.17
CA THR A 222 18.95 -4.17 -8.84
C THR A 222 19.36 -3.03 -7.90
N LEU A 223 19.01 -3.12 -6.62
CA LEU A 223 19.55 -2.24 -5.57
C LEU A 223 20.61 -2.99 -4.72
N SER A 224 21.68 -2.31 -4.34
CA SER A 224 22.81 -2.89 -3.61
C SER A 224 23.50 -1.86 -2.70
N LYS A 225 24.41 -2.33 -1.84
CA LYS A 225 25.12 -1.47 -0.89
C LYS A 225 25.93 -0.38 -1.60
N GLY A 226 25.68 0.87 -1.22
CA GLY A 226 26.27 2.06 -1.82
C GLY A 226 25.31 2.86 -2.70
N ASP A 227 24.16 2.28 -3.07
CA ASP A 227 23.12 3.00 -3.82
C ASP A 227 22.45 4.06 -2.96
N GLU A 228 22.12 5.20 -3.57
CA GLU A 228 21.35 6.28 -2.97
C GLU A 228 20.20 6.67 -3.89
N SER A 229 18.96 6.41 -3.49
CA SER A 229 17.77 6.78 -4.27
C SER A 229 16.46 6.62 -3.50
N THR A 230 15.39 7.20 -4.03
CA THR A 230 14.02 6.95 -3.56
C THR A 230 13.59 5.48 -3.65
N LYS A 231 14.20 4.68 -4.56
CA LYS A 231 13.99 3.22 -4.60
C LYS A 231 14.55 2.53 -3.34
N VAL A 232 15.69 3.02 -2.83
CA VAL A 232 16.28 2.54 -1.57
C VAL A 232 15.41 2.96 -0.38
N THR A 233 14.85 4.17 -0.38
CA THR A 233 13.87 4.60 0.64
C THR A 233 12.66 3.65 0.67
N ALA A 234 12.05 3.36 -0.49
CA ALA A 234 10.91 2.44 -0.59
C ALA A 234 11.23 0.99 -0.17
N LEU A 235 12.46 0.55 -0.43
CA LEU A 235 13.01 -0.72 0.07
C LEU A 235 13.12 -0.72 1.60
N GLN A 236 13.71 0.33 2.18
CA GLN A 236 13.88 0.50 3.63
C GLN A 236 12.50 0.57 4.33
N GLU A 237 11.54 1.29 3.76
CA GLU A 237 10.14 1.33 4.22
C GLU A 237 9.49 -0.05 4.17
N SER A 238 9.66 -0.79 3.06
CA SER A 238 9.12 -2.15 2.93
C SER A 238 9.70 -3.11 3.96
N LEU A 239 11.02 -3.08 4.18
CA LEU A 239 11.69 -3.90 5.21
C LEU A 239 11.17 -3.56 6.62
N SER A 240 11.08 -2.27 6.95
CA SER A 240 10.56 -1.81 8.25
C SER A 240 9.09 -2.17 8.47
N ARG A 241 8.21 -1.96 7.47
CA ARG A 241 6.80 -2.38 7.50
C ARG A 241 6.67 -3.90 7.72
N LEU A 242 7.54 -4.68 7.09
CA LEU A 242 7.57 -6.13 7.24
C LEU A 242 8.20 -6.60 8.57
N GLY A 243 8.77 -5.71 9.38
CA GLY A 243 9.36 -6.00 10.69
C GLY A 243 10.83 -6.39 10.65
N TYR A 244 11.51 -6.23 9.51
CA TYR A 244 12.94 -6.54 9.38
C TYR A 244 13.81 -5.39 9.91
N LYS A 245 14.90 -5.79 10.57
CA LYS A 245 15.78 -4.92 11.37
C LYS A 245 17.24 -5.18 11.00
N ASP A 246 18.14 -4.27 11.36
CA ASP A 246 19.59 -4.45 11.15
C ASP A 246 20.14 -5.65 11.95
N GLU A 247 21.44 -5.97 11.84
CA GLU A 247 22.05 -7.08 12.60
C GLU A 247 21.78 -6.98 14.10
N ASN A 248 21.88 -5.78 14.67
CA ASN A 248 21.75 -5.47 16.10
C ASN A 248 20.29 -5.38 16.59
N GLY A 249 19.30 -5.47 15.70
CA GLY A 249 17.88 -5.39 16.05
C GLY A 249 17.30 -3.96 16.07
N HIS A 250 17.99 -2.97 15.51
CA HIS A 250 17.44 -1.64 15.29
C HIS A 250 16.49 -1.60 14.08
N ALA A 251 15.39 -0.87 14.19
CA ALA A 251 14.51 -0.60 13.07
C ALA A 251 15.23 0.17 11.96
N ILE A 252 14.96 -0.17 10.70
CA ILE A 252 15.56 0.52 9.55
C ILE A 252 14.92 1.89 9.40
N LYS A 253 15.76 2.93 9.32
CA LYS A 253 15.33 4.29 9.01
C LYS A 253 15.30 4.46 7.49
N PRO A 254 14.20 4.93 6.89
CA PRO A 254 14.18 5.32 5.49
C PRO A 254 14.95 6.63 5.29
N ASP A 255 16.24 6.52 5.01
CA ASP A 255 17.14 7.64 4.69
C ASP A 255 17.51 7.71 3.20
N GLY A 256 17.18 6.65 2.42
CA GLY A 256 17.51 6.55 1.00
C GLY A 256 18.92 6.07 0.69
N HIS A 257 19.77 5.80 1.70
CA HIS A 257 21.13 5.31 1.52
C HIS A 257 21.24 3.81 1.84
N PHE A 258 21.73 3.01 0.88
CA PHE A 258 21.86 1.55 1.07
C PHE A 258 23.14 1.24 1.85
N GLY A 259 23.10 1.49 3.16
CA GLY A 259 24.19 1.18 4.10
C GLY A 259 24.20 -0.27 4.59
N GLU A 260 25.14 -0.58 5.50
CA GLU A 260 25.24 -1.92 6.12
C GLU A 260 23.96 -2.34 6.84
N HIS A 261 23.28 -1.41 7.51
CA HIS A 261 22.02 -1.67 8.19
C HIS A 261 20.93 -2.16 7.21
N THR A 262 20.83 -1.54 6.03
CA THR A 262 19.90 -1.95 4.96
C THR A 262 20.31 -3.30 4.38
N LYS A 263 21.60 -3.53 4.10
CA LYS A 263 22.12 -4.82 3.62
C LYS A 263 21.78 -5.96 4.59
N ALA A 264 22.03 -5.76 5.88
CA ALA A 264 21.70 -6.73 6.93
C ALA A 264 20.20 -7.08 6.96
N ALA A 265 19.33 -6.08 6.82
CA ALA A 265 17.87 -6.30 6.77
C ALA A 265 17.44 -7.02 5.48
N VAL A 266 18.01 -6.68 4.32
CA VAL A 266 17.79 -7.38 3.04
C VAL A 266 18.20 -8.84 3.14
N GLU A 267 19.38 -9.14 3.68
CA GLU A 267 19.81 -10.53 3.84
C GLU A 267 18.94 -11.32 4.83
N LYS A 268 18.51 -10.69 5.93
CA LYS A 268 17.57 -11.31 6.87
C LYS A 268 16.24 -11.61 6.20
N PHE A 269 15.73 -10.69 5.38
CA PHE A 269 14.55 -10.89 4.53
C PHE A 269 14.75 -12.04 3.54
N GLN A 270 15.86 -12.05 2.80
CA GLN A 270 16.17 -13.11 1.84
C GLN A 270 16.20 -14.48 2.50
N ARG A 271 16.93 -14.64 3.63
CA ARG A 271 16.98 -15.89 4.41
C ARG A 271 15.59 -16.34 4.86
N ALA A 272 14.77 -15.43 5.40
CA ALA A 272 13.42 -15.74 5.88
C ALA A 272 12.44 -16.12 4.76
N HIS A 273 12.70 -15.67 3.53
CA HIS A 273 11.88 -15.96 2.34
C HIS A 273 12.47 -17.05 1.43
N GLY A 274 13.53 -17.75 1.85
CA GLY A 274 14.14 -18.85 1.09
C GLY A 274 14.90 -18.41 -0.16
N LEU A 275 15.33 -17.15 -0.22
CA LEU A 275 16.15 -16.57 -1.28
C LEU A 275 17.64 -16.67 -0.93
N GLU A 276 18.51 -16.53 -1.93
CA GLU A 276 19.94 -16.34 -1.71
C GLU A 276 20.17 -15.02 -0.93
N ALA A 277 21.01 -15.09 0.10
CA ALA A 277 21.23 -14.00 1.04
C ALA A 277 22.46 -13.16 0.67
N ASP A 278 22.46 -12.66 -0.56
CA ASP A 278 23.55 -11.87 -1.16
C ASP A 278 23.53 -10.39 -0.73
N GLY A 279 22.41 -9.91 -0.17
CA GLY A 279 22.20 -8.50 0.16
C GLY A 279 21.87 -7.63 -1.06
N ILE A 280 21.54 -8.23 -2.21
CA ILE A 280 21.21 -7.55 -3.47
C ILE A 280 19.70 -7.69 -3.75
N VAL A 281 19.03 -6.56 -3.92
CA VAL A 281 17.59 -6.52 -4.18
C VAL A 281 17.35 -6.54 -5.68
N GLY A 282 17.34 -7.75 -6.23
CA GLY A 282 16.87 -8.02 -7.59
C GLY A 282 15.38 -8.33 -7.66
N LYS A 283 14.90 -8.66 -8.88
CA LYS A 283 13.48 -8.91 -9.19
C LYS A 283 12.82 -9.95 -8.27
N ALA A 284 13.52 -11.02 -7.89
CA ALA A 284 12.99 -12.05 -6.98
C ALA A 284 12.79 -11.49 -5.56
N THR A 285 13.76 -10.74 -5.04
CA THR A 285 13.68 -10.06 -3.74
C THR A 285 12.56 -9.02 -3.73
N MET A 286 12.42 -8.21 -4.80
CA MET A 286 11.30 -7.26 -4.95
C MET A 286 9.94 -7.96 -4.97
N GLN A 287 9.78 -9.03 -5.77
CA GLN A 287 8.52 -9.79 -5.82
C GLN A 287 8.17 -10.43 -4.47
N ALA A 288 9.18 -10.91 -3.73
CA ALA A 288 8.99 -11.40 -2.37
C ALA A 288 8.57 -10.26 -1.42
N LEU A 289 9.20 -9.07 -1.47
CA LEU A 289 8.83 -7.90 -0.66
C LEU A 289 7.38 -7.45 -0.91
N HIS A 290 6.90 -7.55 -2.16
CA HIS A 290 5.53 -7.21 -2.54
C HIS A 290 4.49 -8.23 -2.04
N THR A 291 4.87 -9.50 -1.88
CA THR A 291 3.96 -10.59 -1.47
C THR A 291 4.15 -11.02 -0.01
N ALA A 292 5.16 -10.48 0.68
CA ALA A 292 5.44 -10.75 2.07
C ALA A 292 4.33 -10.19 2.99
N THR A 293 3.85 -11.05 3.88
CA THR A 293 3.07 -10.64 5.05
C THR A 293 4.02 -10.01 6.08
N PRO A 294 3.64 -8.93 6.77
CA PRO A 294 4.40 -8.42 7.90
C PRO A 294 4.65 -9.50 8.97
N ARG A 295 5.81 -9.46 9.62
CA ARG A 295 6.06 -10.28 10.81
C ARG A 295 5.09 -9.93 11.94
N LEU A 296 4.81 -10.89 12.81
CA LEU A 296 3.85 -10.73 13.91
C LEU A 296 4.25 -9.64 14.93
N ASP A 297 5.54 -9.32 15.05
CA ASP A 297 6.07 -8.20 15.84
C ASP A 297 6.00 -6.83 15.16
N SER A 298 5.56 -6.75 13.89
CA SER A 298 5.26 -5.49 13.22
C SER A 298 3.85 -5.01 13.55
N ALA A 299 3.70 -3.70 13.82
CA ALA A 299 2.42 -3.05 14.02
C ALA A 299 1.47 -3.19 12.81
N ALA A 300 2.02 -3.41 11.60
CA ALA A 300 1.26 -3.64 10.38
C ALA A 300 0.65 -5.05 10.29
N HIS A 301 0.91 -5.97 11.24
CA HIS A 301 0.33 -7.30 11.22
C HIS A 301 -1.06 -7.32 11.90
N PRO A 302 -2.14 -7.84 11.28
CA PRO A 302 -3.48 -7.82 11.86
C PRO A 302 -3.62 -8.49 13.24
N ALA A 303 -2.79 -9.49 13.55
CA ALA A 303 -2.76 -10.14 14.86
C ALA A 303 -1.82 -9.47 15.88
N HIS A 304 -1.16 -8.36 15.53
CA HIS A 304 -0.20 -7.67 16.40
C HIS A 304 -0.78 -7.26 17.76
N PRO A 305 -2.03 -6.75 17.89
CA PRO A 305 -2.60 -6.41 19.20
C PRO A 305 -2.71 -7.62 20.13
N VAL A 306 -3.12 -8.78 19.59
CA VAL A 306 -3.18 -10.04 20.34
C VAL A 306 -1.76 -10.47 20.73
N PHE A 307 -0.80 -10.35 19.80
CA PHE A 307 0.61 -10.65 20.05
C PHE A 307 1.24 -9.79 21.14
N GLN A 308 0.97 -8.49 21.19
CA GLN A 308 1.44 -7.64 22.29
C GLN A 308 0.98 -8.19 23.64
N THR A 309 -0.32 -8.49 23.79
CA THR A 309 -0.84 -9.04 25.05
C THR A 309 -0.28 -10.43 25.38
N ALA A 310 -0.10 -11.30 24.38
CA ALA A 310 0.53 -12.61 24.54
C ALA A 310 2.01 -12.49 24.95
N ARG A 311 2.75 -11.55 24.36
CA ARG A 311 4.16 -11.30 24.68
C ARG A 311 4.30 -10.76 26.09
N ASP A 312 3.50 -9.76 26.47
CA ASP A 312 3.52 -9.22 27.83
C ASP A 312 3.14 -10.30 28.87
N ALA A 313 2.24 -11.21 28.52
CA ALA A 313 1.87 -12.34 29.37
C ALA A 313 3.00 -13.38 29.50
N VAL A 314 3.72 -13.71 28.42
CA VAL A 314 4.89 -14.59 28.45
C VAL A 314 6.06 -13.92 29.18
N HIS A 315 6.30 -12.62 28.99
CA HIS A 315 7.35 -11.89 29.72
C HIS A 315 7.06 -11.82 31.23
N ARG A 316 5.78 -11.74 31.63
CA ARG A 316 5.37 -11.90 33.05
C ARG A 316 5.64 -13.32 33.57
N LEU A 317 5.35 -14.34 32.78
CA LEU A 317 5.63 -15.75 33.11
C LEU A 317 7.14 -15.99 33.27
N ASP A 318 7.97 -15.44 32.38
CA ASP A 318 9.44 -15.49 32.48
C ASP A 318 9.93 -14.88 33.79
N ALA A 319 9.44 -13.68 34.12
CA ALA A 319 9.79 -13.02 35.38
C ALA A 319 9.37 -13.83 36.62
N GLN A 320 8.23 -14.53 36.58
CA GLN A 320 7.79 -15.45 37.66
C GLN A 320 8.74 -16.65 37.80
N HIS A 321 9.28 -17.16 36.69
CA HIS A 321 10.26 -18.24 36.67
C HIS A 321 11.73 -17.76 36.73
N GLN A 322 11.97 -16.49 37.07
CA GLN A 322 13.30 -15.86 37.17
C GLN A 322 14.12 -15.91 35.87
N ARG A 323 13.44 -16.02 34.72
CA ARG A 323 14.04 -15.95 33.38
C ARG A 323 13.97 -14.52 32.85
N THR A 324 14.98 -14.09 32.11
CA THR A 324 14.91 -12.85 31.33
C THR A 324 14.25 -13.14 29.98
N PRO A 325 13.28 -12.33 29.52
CA PRO A 325 12.71 -12.50 28.19
C PRO A 325 13.76 -12.44 27.08
N ASP A 326 13.60 -13.30 26.09
CA ASP A 326 14.51 -13.56 24.99
C ASP A 326 13.74 -13.90 23.68
N VAL A 327 14.47 -14.27 22.63
CA VAL A 327 13.88 -14.62 21.33
C VAL A 327 12.86 -15.77 21.45
N GLN A 328 13.13 -16.78 22.28
CA GLN A 328 12.22 -17.92 22.47
C GLN A 328 10.92 -17.49 23.18
N SER A 329 11.00 -16.49 24.06
CA SER A 329 9.86 -15.87 24.74
C SER A 329 8.88 -15.25 23.72
N ASP A 330 9.42 -14.47 22.78
CA ASP A 330 8.64 -13.86 21.71
C ASP A 330 8.09 -14.91 20.73
N GLN A 331 8.87 -15.95 20.41
CA GLN A 331 8.40 -17.09 19.59
C GLN A 331 7.23 -17.85 20.27
N ILE A 332 7.32 -18.09 21.58
CA ILE A 332 6.23 -18.69 22.36
C ILE A 332 4.98 -17.82 22.32
N ALA A 333 5.12 -16.51 22.54
CA ALA A 333 4.01 -15.56 22.42
C ALA A 333 3.40 -15.54 21.01
N GLY A 334 4.22 -15.72 19.98
CA GLY A 334 3.77 -15.81 18.59
C GLY A 334 2.84 -17.00 18.34
N VAL A 335 3.24 -18.20 18.76
CA VAL A 335 2.40 -19.40 18.60
C VAL A 335 1.15 -19.30 19.49
N LEU A 336 1.28 -18.81 20.72
CA LEU A 336 0.13 -18.56 21.60
C LEU A 336 -0.88 -17.59 20.96
N THR A 337 -0.43 -16.59 20.20
CA THR A 337 -1.31 -15.67 19.47
C THR A 337 -2.17 -16.40 18.45
N GLY A 338 -1.56 -17.25 17.61
CA GLY A 338 -2.31 -18.05 16.63
C GLY A 338 -3.29 -19.02 17.28
N LYS A 339 -2.90 -19.66 18.40
CA LYS A 339 -3.76 -20.55 19.18
C LYS A 339 -4.92 -19.81 19.84
N ALA A 340 -4.68 -18.64 20.41
CA ALA A 340 -5.69 -17.81 21.05
C ALA A 340 -6.75 -17.34 20.03
N ILE A 341 -6.32 -16.87 18.86
CA ILE A 341 -7.22 -16.49 17.75
C ILE A 341 -8.03 -17.70 17.26
N ALA A 342 -7.44 -18.89 17.16
CA ALA A 342 -8.16 -20.10 16.79
C ALA A 342 -9.28 -20.49 17.79
N GLN A 343 -9.13 -20.13 19.07
CA GLN A 343 -10.16 -20.27 20.12
C GLN A 343 -11.09 -19.05 20.24
N GLY A 344 -10.94 -18.05 19.35
CA GLY A 344 -11.74 -16.84 19.33
C GLY A 344 -11.47 -15.85 20.47
N MET A 345 -10.27 -15.90 21.05
CA MET A 345 -9.79 -14.93 22.03
C MET A 345 -9.33 -13.65 21.30
N THR A 346 -9.60 -12.49 21.89
CA THR A 346 -9.21 -11.17 21.34
C THR A 346 -7.99 -10.57 22.04
N ARG A 347 -7.51 -11.20 23.11
CA ARG A 347 -6.28 -10.89 23.83
C ARG A 347 -5.81 -12.10 24.65
N VAL A 348 -4.63 -12.00 25.26
CA VAL A 348 -4.11 -12.96 26.23
C VAL A 348 -3.77 -12.21 27.52
N ASP A 349 -4.50 -12.51 28.59
CA ASP A 349 -4.31 -11.88 29.91
C ASP A 349 -3.21 -12.59 30.72
N HIS A 350 -3.10 -13.91 30.59
CA HIS A 350 -2.07 -14.72 31.25
C HIS A 350 -1.46 -15.77 30.31
N ALA A 351 -0.17 -16.05 30.50
CA ALA A 351 0.51 -17.23 29.99
C ALA A 351 0.86 -18.12 31.17
N VAL A 352 0.61 -19.43 31.08
CA VAL A 352 0.79 -20.38 32.19
C VAL A 352 1.42 -21.67 31.65
N LEU A 353 2.33 -22.30 32.40
CA LEU A 353 2.89 -23.61 32.10
C LEU A 353 2.13 -24.72 32.85
N ASN A 354 2.12 -25.94 32.31
CA ASN A 354 1.82 -27.13 33.12
C ASN A 354 3.02 -27.51 34.01
N GLU A 355 2.81 -28.48 34.91
CA GLU A 355 3.79 -28.88 35.94
C GLU A 355 5.17 -29.31 35.37
N ASP A 356 5.22 -29.94 34.19
CA ASP A 356 6.46 -30.36 33.52
C ASP A 356 6.98 -29.36 32.47
N ALA A 357 6.33 -28.20 32.34
CA ALA A 357 6.57 -27.16 31.35
C ALA A 357 6.53 -27.60 29.87
N SER A 358 6.06 -28.80 29.54
CA SER A 358 5.94 -29.28 28.14
C SER A 358 4.85 -28.56 27.34
N LYS A 359 3.87 -27.95 28.03
CA LYS A 359 2.79 -27.15 27.46
C LYS A 359 2.73 -25.76 28.08
N VAL A 360 2.36 -24.80 27.23
CA VAL A 360 2.08 -23.41 27.60
C VAL A 360 0.66 -23.04 27.15
N TYR A 361 -0.04 -22.30 27.99
CA TYR A 361 -1.44 -21.94 27.83
C TYR A 361 -1.60 -20.43 27.76
N ALA A 362 -2.24 -19.93 26.71
CA ALA A 362 -2.80 -18.59 26.70
C ALA A 362 -4.16 -18.61 27.40
N VAL A 363 -4.40 -17.66 28.30
CA VAL A 363 -5.66 -17.51 29.03
C VAL A 363 -6.21 -16.10 28.86
N GLN A 364 -7.52 -15.99 28.62
CA GLN A 364 -8.27 -14.73 28.58
C GLN A 364 -9.33 -14.75 29.69
N GLY A 365 -9.35 -13.71 30.51
CA GLY A 365 -10.09 -13.62 31.76
C GLY A 365 -9.28 -14.14 32.97
N GLU A 366 -9.81 -13.86 34.16
CA GLU A 366 -9.20 -14.26 35.43
C GLU A 366 -8.93 -15.78 35.51
N LEU A 367 -7.76 -16.17 36.02
CA LEU A 367 -7.37 -17.58 36.17
C LEU A 367 -8.39 -18.43 36.94
N ASN A 368 -9.06 -17.84 37.94
CA ASN A 368 -10.07 -18.51 38.76
C ASN A 368 -11.50 -18.41 38.19
N SER A 369 -11.72 -17.72 37.07
CA SER A 369 -13.04 -17.61 36.44
C SER A 369 -13.48 -18.93 35.80
N PRO A 370 -14.77 -19.31 35.89
CA PRO A 370 -15.34 -20.39 35.09
C PRO A 370 -15.55 -19.99 33.62
N PHE A 371 -15.51 -18.68 33.31
CA PHE A 371 -15.72 -18.12 31.96
C PHE A 371 -14.41 -17.81 31.22
N LYS A 372 -13.25 -18.19 31.77
CA LYS A 372 -11.96 -17.99 31.08
C LYS A 372 -11.90 -18.82 29.80
N GLN A 373 -11.33 -18.24 28.75
CA GLN A 373 -10.95 -18.99 27.55
C GLN A 373 -9.48 -19.43 27.68
N VAL A 374 -9.17 -20.61 27.16
CA VAL A 374 -7.82 -21.20 27.23
C VAL A 374 -7.45 -21.78 25.87
N ALA A 375 -6.24 -21.52 25.41
CA ALA A 375 -5.66 -22.12 24.20
C ALA A 375 -4.27 -22.71 24.52
N GLU A 376 -4.00 -23.95 24.10
CA GLU A 376 -2.74 -24.64 24.38
C GLU A 376 -1.75 -24.67 23.21
N ALA A 377 -0.46 -24.66 23.54
CA ALA A 377 0.66 -24.94 22.65
C ALA A 377 1.68 -25.85 23.33
N SER A 378 2.46 -26.61 22.56
CA SER A 378 3.68 -27.24 23.07
C SER A 378 4.75 -26.15 23.27
N THR A 379 5.33 -26.07 24.46
CA THR A 379 6.37 -25.07 24.78
C THR A 379 7.59 -25.23 23.87
N GLN A 380 8.03 -26.47 23.64
CA GLN A 380 9.18 -26.76 22.78
C GLN A 380 8.90 -26.41 21.31
N GLN A 381 7.73 -26.75 20.77
CA GLN A 381 7.38 -26.35 19.40
C GLN A 381 7.33 -24.82 19.30
N ALA A 382 6.66 -24.18 20.26
CA ALA A 382 6.44 -22.74 20.27
C ALA A 382 7.77 -21.94 20.36
N ALA A 383 8.72 -22.39 21.17
CA ALA A 383 10.07 -21.82 21.26
C ALA A 383 10.93 -21.98 19.98
N ASN A 384 10.50 -22.80 19.01
CA ASN A 384 11.22 -23.05 17.76
C ASN A 384 10.48 -22.57 16.50
N THR A 385 9.23 -22.11 16.61
CA THR A 385 8.47 -21.51 15.50
C THR A 385 8.82 -20.03 15.36
N SER A 386 9.03 -19.52 14.14
CA SER A 386 9.38 -18.10 13.94
C SER A 386 8.16 -17.17 14.05
N LEU A 387 8.39 -15.86 14.15
CA LEU A 387 7.30 -14.87 14.16
C LEU A 387 6.65 -14.69 12.78
N GLU A 388 7.38 -14.95 11.68
CA GLU A 388 6.83 -15.06 10.32
C GLU A 388 5.84 -16.22 10.21
N GLU A 389 6.22 -17.39 10.70
CA GLU A 389 5.36 -18.58 10.64
C GLU A 389 4.16 -18.43 11.58
N SER A 390 4.40 -17.94 12.81
CA SER A 390 3.33 -17.62 13.77
C SER A 390 2.34 -16.61 13.21
N GLY A 391 2.81 -15.57 12.50
CA GLY A 391 1.96 -14.58 11.83
C GLY A 391 1.06 -15.23 10.75
N LYS A 392 1.64 -16.06 9.88
CA LYS A 392 0.89 -16.84 8.88
C LYS A 392 -0.17 -17.74 9.52
N GLN A 393 0.19 -18.45 10.59
CA GLN A 393 -0.75 -19.30 11.35
C GLN A 393 -1.88 -18.48 11.99
N ALA A 394 -1.59 -17.30 12.54
CA ALA A 394 -2.59 -16.40 13.12
C ALA A 394 -3.60 -15.86 12.08
N LEU A 395 -3.14 -15.53 10.86
CA LEU A 395 -4.03 -15.14 9.77
C LEU A 395 -4.93 -16.29 9.31
N GLN A 396 -4.38 -17.51 9.20
CA GLN A 396 -5.16 -18.71 8.87
C GLN A 396 -6.23 -19.01 9.93
N ALA A 397 -5.88 -18.89 11.22
CA ALA A 397 -6.81 -19.05 12.33
C ALA A 397 -7.96 -18.02 12.27
N SER A 398 -7.64 -16.74 12.04
CA SER A 398 -8.64 -15.67 11.89
C SER A 398 -9.60 -15.90 10.71
N ALA A 399 -9.07 -16.41 9.59
CA ALA A 399 -9.88 -16.77 8.42
C ALA A 399 -10.83 -17.95 8.71
N GLN A 400 -10.34 -19.01 9.38
CA GLN A 400 -11.17 -20.15 9.78
C GLN A 400 -12.25 -19.75 10.79
N GLN A 401 -11.92 -18.95 11.79
CA GLN A 401 -12.88 -18.45 12.77
C GLN A 401 -13.98 -17.61 12.11
N SER A 402 -13.62 -16.77 11.13
CA SER A 402 -14.58 -16.00 10.34
C SER A 402 -15.58 -16.89 9.58
N GLN A 403 -15.11 -18.02 9.03
CA GLN A 403 -15.96 -18.99 8.31
C GLN A 403 -16.90 -19.77 9.25
N LEU A 404 -16.42 -20.14 10.44
CA LEU A 404 -17.23 -20.81 11.46
C LEU A 404 -18.39 -19.91 11.93
N ALA A 405 -18.14 -18.61 12.11
CA ALA A 405 -19.17 -17.64 12.49
C ALA A 405 -20.29 -17.50 11.44
N THR A 406 -19.98 -17.65 10.14
CA THR A 406 -20.98 -17.59 9.05
C THR A 406 -21.82 -18.87 8.88
N ASN A 407 -21.41 -19.99 9.46
CA ASN A 407 -22.07 -21.29 9.27
C ASN A 407 -23.01 -21.71 10.41
N VAL A 408 -23.28 -20.83 11.38
CA VAL A 408 -24.25 -21.10 12.45
C VAL A 408 -25.68 -21.07 11.89
N PRO A 409 -26.45 -22.18 11.89
CA PRO A 409 -27.80 -22.18 11.37
C PRO A 409 -28.70 -21.34 12.28
N THR A 410 -29.42 -20.37 11.72
CA THR A 410 -30.40 -19.56 12.45
C THR A 410 -31.47 -20.47 13.04
N GLN A 411 -31.43 -20.71 14.35
CA GLN A 411 -32.51 -21.43 15.03
C GLN A 411 -33.79 -20.62 14.89
N ALA A 412 -34.77 -21.19 14.19
CA ALA A 412 -36.08 -20.58 14.03
C ALA A 412 -36.75 -20.45 15.40
N THR A 413 -37.08 -19.22 15.80
CA THR A 413 -37.88 -18.94 16.99
C THR A 413 -39.22 -19.70 16.90
N PRO A 414 -39.59 -20.51 17.92
CA PRO A 414 -40.87 -21.21 17.90
C PRO A 414 -42.01 -20.20 18.00
N SER A 415 -42.87 -20.18 16.98
CA SER A 415 -44.06 -19.32 16.96
C SER A 415 -45.08 -19.81 17.98
N HIS A 416 -45.36 -19.01 19.02
CA HIS A 416 -46.44 -19.30 19.95
C HIS A 416 -47.80 -19.05 19.28
N ALA A 417 -48.53 -20.14 19.00
CA ALA A 417 -49.94 -20.07 18.63
C ALA A 417 -50.79 -19.72 19.88
N PRO A 418 -51.76 -18.80 19.79
CA PRO A 418 -52.64 -18.50 20.91
C PRO A 418 -53.63 -19.65 21.14
N SER A 419 -53.80 -20.05 22.40
CA SER A 419 -54.76 -21.07 22.80
C SER A 419 -56.21 -20.61 22.54
N GLN A 420 -56.98 -21.42 21.82
CA GLN A 420 -58.44 -21.33 21.86
C GLN A 420 -58.94 -22.18 23.04
N THR A 421 -59.63 -21.55 23.99
CA THR A 421 -60.48 -22.23 24.97
C THR A 421 -61.92 -22.25 24.47
N ALA A 422 -62.62 -23.35 24.73
CA ALA A 422 -64.03 -23.57 24.39
C ALA A 422 -64.99 -22.73 25.24
#